data_AF-A0A928BRI3-F1
#
_entry.id   AF-A0A928BRI3-F1
#
_cell.length_a   1.000
_cell.length_b   1.000
_cell.length_c   1.000
_cell.angle_alpha   90.00
_cell.angle_beta   90.00
_cell.angle_gamma   90.00
#
_symmetry.space_group_name_H-M   'P 1'
#
loop_
_entity.id
_entity.type
_entity.pdbx_description
1 polymer ?
#
loop_
_entity_poly.entity_id
_entity_poly.type
_entity_poly.pdbx_seq_one_letter_code
_entity_poly.pdbx_strand_id
1 'polypeptide(L)'
;MEKKRKVFTPVAQISLKTDSKGYHLDVDEEKYLYRDVVGLIKGFFIHVGLGRPNEMTKEDMDEMIKSLKKGTAVIQVQREAADLAKKLRKQKLINKELEMKLKKYEW
;
A
#
# COMPACT_ATOMS: atom_id res chain seq x y z
N MET A 1 -2.10 33.16 2.70
CA MET A 1 -1.73 32.00 3.55
C MET A 1 -1.43 30.83 2.63
N GLU A 2 -0.15 30.53 2.42
CA GLU A 2 0.29 29.44 1.54
C GLU A 2 -0.03 28.08 2.17
N LYS A 3 -0.72 27.22 1.40
CA LYS A 3 -0.92 25.81 1.76
C LYS A 3 0.44 25.10 1.64
N LYS A 4 1.11 24.86 2.77
CA LYS A 4 2.30 24.00 2.83
C LYS A 4 1.92 22.63 2.25
N ARG A 5 2.44 22.30 1.06
CA ARG A 5 2.36 20.95 0.50
C ARG A 5 3.02 20.01 1.51
N LYS A 6 2.30 18.96 1.93
CA LYS A 6 2.87 17.88 2.75
C LYS A 6 4.05 17.32 1.95
N VAL A 7 5.26 17.52 2.47
CA VAL A 7 6.49 16.95 1.92
C VAL A 7 6.33 15.44 2.01
N PHE A 8 6.31 14.78 0.86
CA PHE A 8 6.33 13.32 0.79
C PHE A 8 7.76 12.89 1.12
N THR A 9 7.97 12.41 2.34
CA THR A 9 9.24 11.82 2.80
C THR A 9 9.53 10.58 1.95
N PRO A 10 10.78 10.31 1.56
CA PRO A 10 11.12 9.17 0.71
C PRO A 10 10.58 7.86 1.31
N VAL A 11 9.98 7.05 0.45
CA VAL A 11 9.56 5.68 0.76
C VAL A 11 10.82 4.92 1.15
N ALA A 12 10.86 4.38 2.37
CA ALA A 12 11.96 3.53 2.83
C ALA A 12 12.30 2.50 1.74
N GLN A 13 13.59 2.29 1.48
CA GLN A 13 14.03 1.28 0.52
C GLN A 13 13.81 -0.09 1.16
N ILE A 14 12.74 -0.77 0.74
CA ILE A 14 12.36 -2.06 1.30
C ILE A 14 12.77 -3.17 0.34
N SER A 15 13.46 -4.19 0.85
CA SER A 15 13.77 -5.41 0.11
C SER A 15 13.40 -6.65 0.91
N LEU A 16 12.83 -7.64 0.24
CA LEU A 16 12.45 -8.92 0.85
C LEU A 16 13.17 -10.06 0.12
N LYS A 17 13.82 -10.94 0.88
CA LYS A 17 14.46 -12.16 0.36
C LYS A 17 14.04 -13.36 1.20
N THR A 18 13.92 -14.52 0.56
CA THR A 18 13.56 -15.76 1.23
C THR A 18 14.65 -16.80 0.95
N ASP A 19 15.11 -17.49 1.99
CA ASP A 19 16.06 -18.59 1.89
C ASP A 19 15.67 -19.75 2.82
N SER A 20 16.52 -20.78 2.91
CA SER A 20 16.28 -21.94 3.80
C SER A 20 16.33 -21.61 5.29
N LYS A 21 16.79 -20.42 5.67
CA LYS A 21 16.89 -19.95 7.06
C LYS A 21 15.71 -19.05 7.45
N GLY A 22 14.94 -18.54 6.48
CA GLY A 22 13.70 -17.82 6.70
C GLY A 22 13.49 -16.64 5.74
N TYR A 23 12.92 -15.58 6.27
CA TYR A 23 12.56 -14.36 5.55
C TYR A 23 13.43 -13.19 6.01
N HIS A 24 14.15 -12.60 5.08
CA HIS A 24 15.00 -11.43 5.29
C HIS A 24 14.25 -10.18 4.81
N LEU A 25 14.06 -9.23 5.72
CA LEU A 25 13.48 -7.93 5.46
C LEU A 25 14.58 -6.88 5.65
N ASP A 26 14.99 -6.26 4.55
CA ASP A 26 15.89 -5.12 4.58
C ASP A 26 15.04 -3.85 4.50
N VAL A 27 15.21 -2.92 5.45
CA VAL A 27 14.55 -1.61 5.48
C VAL A 27 15.64 -0.55 5.58
N ASP A 28 15.85 0.19 4.50
CA ASP A 28 16.96 1.12 4.35
C ASP A 28 18.32 0.43 4.59
N GLU A 29 19.00 0.73 5.70
CA GLU A 29 20.29 0.15 6.07
C GLU A 29 20.16 -1.01 7.09
N GLU A 30 18.96 -1.25 7.62
CA GLU A 30 18.71 -2.25 8.64
C GLU A 30 18.25 -3.58 8.03
N LYS A 31 18.71 -4.69 8.61
CA LYS A 31 18.44 -6.04 8.12
C LYS A 31 17.81 -6.90 9.21
N TYR A 32 16.66 -7.49 8.90
CA TYR A 32 15.87 -8.27 9.83
C TYR A 32 15.65 -9.69 9.30
N LEU A 33 15.79 -10.70 10.17
CA LEU A 33 15.54 -12.11 9.84
C LEU A 33 14.38 -12.66 10.66
N TYR A 34 13.40 -13.23 9.97
CA TYR A 34 12.24 -13.87 10.57
C TYR A 34 12.17 -15.35 10.16
N ARG A 35 11.95 -16.24 11.12
CA ARG A 35 11.89 -17.69 10.87
C ARG A 35 10.58 -18.15 10.26
N ASP A 36 9.53 -17.35 10.39
CA ASP A 36 8.20 -17.66 9.88
C ASP A 36 7.52 -16.42 9.29
N VAL A 37 6.51 -16.66 8.44
CA VAL A 37 5.74 -15.62 7.73
C VAL A 37 5.04 -14.67 8.70
N VAL A 38 4.63 -15.15 9.88
CA VAL A 38 3.91 -14.35 10.86
C VAL A 38 4.85 -13.33 11.51
N GLY A 39 6.07 -13.76 11.85
CA GLY A 39 7.15 -12.91 12.32
C GLY A 39 7.53 -11.88 11.27
N LEU A 40 7.63 -12.28 10.00
CA LEU A 40 7.91 -11.35 8.90
C LEU A 40 6.84 -10.26 8.80
N ILE A 41 5.55 -10.63 8.80
CA ILE A 41 4.44 -9.69 8.70
C ILE A 41 4.47 -8.70 9.88
N LYS A 42 4.71 -9.18 11.10
CA LYS A 42 4.88 -8.33 12.29
C LYS A 42 6.03 -7.34 12.11
N GLY A 43 7.19 -7.86 11.72
CA GLY A 43 8.39 -7.07 11.45
C GLY A 43 8.17 -6.00 10.40
N PHE A 44 7.53 -6.37 9.29
CA PHE A 44 7.18 -5.44 8.23
C PHE A 44 6.33 -4.29 8.75
N PHE A 45 5.29 -4.55 9.56
CA PHE A 45 4.49 -3.47 10.12
C PHE A 45 5.26 -2.57 11.09
N ILE A 46 6.16 -3.14 11.89
CA ILE A 46 6.95 -2.39 12.88
C ILE A 46 8.01 -1.51 12.19
N HIS A 47 8.76 -2.07 11.25
CA HIS A 47 9.93 -1.40 10.67
C HIS A 47 9.61 -0.59 9.41
N VAL A 48 8.61 -1.01 8.62
CA VAL A 48 8.22 -0.32 7.39
C VAL A 48 7.11 0.70 7.64
N GLY A 49 6.29 0.48 8.68
CA GLY A 49 5.32 1.44 9.19
C GLY A 49 4.63 2.26 8.10
N LEU A 50 3.83 1.59 7.24
CA LEU A 50 3.14 2.15 6.05
C LEU A 50 2.40 3.48 6.34
N GLY A 51 3.11 4.60 6.39
CA GLY A 51 2.58 5.98 6.41
C GLY A 51 1.35 6.22 7.30
N ARG A 52 1.20 5.52 8.43
CA ARG A 52 0.04 5.71 9.30
C ARG A 52 0.32 6.88 10.24
N PRO A 53 -0.59 7.87 10.34
CA PRO A 53 -0.37 9.04 11.18
C PRO A 53 -0.39 8.74 12.70
N ASN A 54 -0.78 7.52 13.11
CA ASN A 54 -0.88 7.11 14.51
C ASN A 54 -0.03 5.84 14.75
N GLU A 55 0.60 5.76 15.93
CA GLU A 55 1.27 4.55 16.41
C GLU A 55 0.28 3.37 16.39
N MET A 56 0.68 2.27 15.76
CA MET A 56 -0.18 1.10 15.62
C MET A 56 -0.15 0.30 16.93
N THR A 57 -1.31 0.07 17.53
CA THR A 57 -1.37 -0.68 18.78
C THR A 57 -1.12 -2.18 18.53
N LYS A 58 -0.75 -2.90 19.58
CA LYS A 58 -0.60 -4.37 19.52
C LYS A 58 -1.90 -5.07 19.07
N GLU A 59 -3.05 -4.51 19.42
CA GLU A 59 -4.37 -5.03 19.03
C GLU A 59 -4.61 -4.86 17.52
N ASP A 60 -4.27 -3.69 16.96
CA ASP A 60 -4.35 -3.44 15.51
C ASP A 60 -3.44 -4.39 14.71
N MET A 61 -2.22 -4.63 15.23
CA MET A 61 -1.29 -5.61 14.65
C MET A 61 -1.88 -7.01 14.65
N ASP A 62 -2.44 -7.46 15.77
CA ASP A 62 -3.01 -8.80 15.90
C ASP A 62 -4.29 -8.97 15.05
N GLU A 63 -5.10 -7.93 14.87
CA GLU A 63 -6.26 -7.95 13.99
C GLU A 63 -5.86 -8.01 12.50
N MET A 64 -4.84 -7.25 12.09
CA MET A 64 -4.30 -7.34 10.73
C MET A 64 -3.67 -8.71 10.45
N ILE A 65 -2.98 -9.30 11.41
CA ILE A 65 -2.44 -10.66 11.27
C ILE A 65 -3.56 -11.69 11.18
N LYS A 66 -4.65 -11.53 11.94
CA LYS A 66 -5.84 -12.38 11.83
C LYS A 66 -6.52 -12.24 10.47
N SER A 67 -6.62 -11.03 9.91
CA SER A 67 -7.23 -10.80 8.59
C SER A 67 -6.36 -11.32 7.44
N LEU A 68 -5.04 -11.26 7.58
CA LEU A 68 -4.09 -11.89 6.65
C LEU A 68 -4.16 -13.42 6.72
N LYS A 69 -4.18 -14.02 7.92
CA LYS A 69 -4.31 -15.48 8.11
C LYS A 69 -5.64 -16.03 7.58
N LYS A 70 -6.73 -15.25 7.65
CA LYS A 70 -8.05 -15.64 7.14
C LYS A 70 -8.24 -15.37 5.64
N GLY A 71 -7.25 -14.76 4.96
CA GLY A 71 -7.35 -14.37 3.55
C GLY A 71 -8.34 -13.22 3.26
N THR A 72 -8.99 -12.66 4.29
CA THR A 72 -9.98 -11.58 4.13
C THR A 72 -9.33 -10.28 3.67
N ALA A 73 -8.09 -10.01 4.10
CA ALA A 73 -7.34 -8.84 3.63
C ALA A 73 -7.02 -8.92 2.12
N VAL A 74 -6.69 -10.11 1.59
CA VAL A 74 -6.45 -10.31 0.16
C VAL A 74 -7.74 -10.06 -0.64
N ILE A 75 -8.87 -10.59 -0.16
CA ILE A 75 -10.19 -10.36 -0.78
C ILE A 75 -10.56 -8.88 -0.75
N GLN A 76 -10.29 -8.18 0.35
CA GLN A 76 -10.59 -6.76 0.49
C GLN A 76 -9.71 -5.90 -0.42
N VAL A 77 -8.41 -6.17 -0.49
CA VAL A 77 -7.48 -5.49 -1.40
C VAL A 77 -7.84 -5.76 -2.86
N GLN A 78 -8.23 -7.00 -3.21
CA GLN A 78 -8.70 -7.32 -4.55
C GLN A 78 -9.99 -6.58 -4.91
N ARG A 79 -10.93 -6.44 -3.97
CA ARG A 79 -12.15 -5.65 -4.16
C ARG A 79 -11.85 -4.17 -4.35
N GLU A 80 -11.00 -3.60 -3.50
CA GLU A 80 -10.58 -2.20 -3.62
C GLU A 80 -9.84 -1.93 -4.94
N ALA A 81 -8.95 -2.84 -5.36
CA ALA A 81 -8.27 -2.77 -6.65
C ALA A 81 -9.27 -2.83 -7.82
N ALA A 82 -10.28 -3.71 -7.75
CA ALA A 82 -11.32 -3.82 -8.76
C ALA A 82 -12.19 -2.54 -8.82
N ASP A 83 -12.56 -1.98 -7.68
CA ASP A 83 -13.34 -0.74 -7.60
C ASP A 83 -12.55 0.48 -8.12
N LEU A 84 -11.26 0.57 -7.78
CA LEU A 84 -10.38 1.61 -8.31
C LEU A 84 -10.19 1.47 -9.82
N ALA A 85 -10.00 0.26 -10.34
CA ALA A 85 -9.92 0.00 -11.77
C ALA A 85 -11.21 0.40 -12.50
N LYS A 86 -12.37 0.15 -11.90
CA LYS A 86 -13.68 0.55 -12.44
C LYS A 86 -13.84 2.07 -12.46
N LYS A 87 -13.45 2.76 -11.38
CA LYS A 87 -13.44 4.23 -11.30
C LYS A 87 -12.51 4.83 -12.36
N LEU A 88 -11.31 4.28 -12.52
CA LEU A 88 -10.35 4.74 -13.53
C LEU A 88 -10.89 4.60 -14.96
N ARG A 89 -11.55 3.47 -15.28
CA ARG A 89 -12.19 3.27 -16.60
C ARG A 89 -13.28 4.31 -16.85
N LYS A 90 -14.13 4.57 -15.85
CA LYS A 90 -15.19 5.59 -15.96
C LYS A 90 -14.60 6.99 -16.16
N GLN A 91 -13.55 7.33 -15.41
CA GLN A 91 -12.87 8.62 -15.53
C GLN A 91 -12.26 8.79 -16.93
N LYS A 92 -11.61 7.76 -17.48
CA LYS A 92 -11.06 7.78 -18.84
C LYS A 92 -12.13 8.01 -19.91
N LEU A 93 -13.31 7.40 -19.74
CA LEU A 93 -14.43 7.59 -20.66
C LEU A 93 -14.93 9.05 -20.62
N ILE A 94 -15.12 9.59 -19.41
CA ILE A 94 -15.55 10.98 -19.21
C ILE A 94 -14.52 11.95 -19.82
N ASN A 95 -13.23 11.73 -19.59
CA ASN A 95 -12.19 12.58 -20.18
C ASN A 95 -12.23 12.54 -21.71
N LYS A 96 -12.41 11.36 -22.31
CA LYS A 96 -12.53 11.23 -23.77
C LYS A 96 -13.76 11.97 -24.31
N GLU A 97 -14.90 11.89 -23.62
CA GLU A 97 -16.10 12.63 -24.01
C GLU A 97 -15.91 14.15 -23.89
N LEU A 98 -15.24 14.61 -22.85
CA LEU A 98 -14.91 16.02 -22.67
C LEU A 98 -13.93 16.52 -23.73
N GLU A 99 -12.89 15.74 -24.07
CA GLU A 99 -11.95 16.04 -25.15
C GLU A 99 -12.67 16.16 -26.51
N MET A 100 -13.60 15.25 -26.82
CA MET A 100 -14.39 15.31 -28.04
C MET A 100 -15.31 16.54 -28.08
N LYS A 101 -15.89 16.92 -26.93
CA LYS A 101 -16.69 18.14 -26.82
C LYS A 101 -15.82 19.39 -26.99
N LEU A 102 -14.66 19.47 -26.34
CA LEU A 102 -13.74 20.60 -26.46
C LEU A 102 -13.28 20.79 -27.91
N LYS A 103 -12.89 19.72 -28.61
CA LYS A 103 -12.56 19.77 -30.05
C LYS A 103 -13.70 20.29 -30.94
N LYS A 104 -14.96 20.10 -30.52
CA LYS A 104 -16.12 20.62 -31.25
C LYS A 104 -16.28 22.14 -31.09
N TYR A 105 -15.76 22.70 -29.99
CA TYR A 105 -15.84 24.14 -29.68
C TYR A 105 -14.55 24.91 -30.04
N GLU A 106 -13.47 24.24 -30.43
CA GLU A 106 -12.24 24.85 -30.99
C GLU A 106 -12.37 25.16 -32.50
N TRP A 107 -13.48 25.78 -32.90
CA TRP A 107 -13.60 26.45 -34.21
C TRP A 107 -12.96 27.84 -34.17
#